data_AF-A0A1Q7MZQ7-F1
#
_entry.id   AF-A0A1Q7MZQ7-F1
#
_cell.length_a   1.000
_cell.length_b   1.000
_cell.length_c   1.000
_cell.angle_alpha   90.00
_cell.angle_beta   90.00
_cell.angle_gamma   90.00
#
_symmetry.space_group_name_H-M   'P 1'
#
loop_
_entity.id
_entity.type
_entity.pdbx_description
1 polymer ?
#
loop_
_entity_poly.entity_id
_entity_poly.type
_entity_poly.pdbx_seq_one_letter_code
_entity_poly.pdbx_strand_id
1 'polypeptide(L)'
;GRVLKVLPDTNRLVGEGVNMIKRHTKPNPGKQIKGGIVEREASLHASNVQLVCPECGAQTRVGHKILGDGRKVRICRKCEGVVDK
;
A
#
# COMPACT_ATOMS: atom_id res chain seq x y z
N GLY A 1 2.55 -7.78 1.54
CA GLY A 1 1.13 -7.34 1.47
C GLY A 1 0.97 -6.39 0.31
N ARG A 2 -0.21 -6.39 -0.32
CA ARG A 2 -0.56 -5.44 -1.39
C ARG A 2 -1.16 -4.17 -0.80
N VAL A 3 -1.06 -3.06 -1.53
CA VAL A 3 -1.72 -1.80 -1.15
C VAL A 3 -3.14 -1.83 -1.71
N LEU A 4 -4.15 -1.81 -0.85
CA LEU A 4 -5.56 -1.84 -1.24
C LEU A 4 -6.07 -0.44 -1.63
N LYS A 5 -5.68 0.56 -0.85
CA LYS A 5 -6.11 1.95 -1.05
C LYS A 5 -5.02 2.91 -0.60
N VAL A 6 -4.85 4.00 -1.35
CA VAL A 6 -3.98 5.13 -0.98
C VAL A 6 -4.86 6.34 -0.66
N LEU A 7 -4.49 7.07 0.38
CA LEU A 7 -5.12 8.31 0.84
C LEU A 7 -4.06 9.44 0.76
N PRO A 8 -3.87 10.05 -0.43
CA PRO A 8 -2.79 11.02 -0.65
C PRO A 8 -2.87 12.24 0.27
N ASP A 9 -4.08 12.75 0.51
CA ASP A 9 -4.32 13.98 1.28
C ASP A 9 -3.81 13.91 2.73
N THR A 10 -3.83 12.70 3.30
CA THR A 10 -3.36 12.46 4.68
C THR A 10 -2.04 11.70 4.73
N ASN A 11 -1.44 11.42 3.56
CA ASN A 11 -0.23 10.60 3.41
C ASN A 11 -0.36 9.21 4.08
N ARG A 12 -1.52 8.57 3.90
CA ARG A 12 -1.81 7.25 4.48
C ARG A 12 -2.16 6.22 3.41
N LEU A 13 -2.08 4.95 3.75
CA LEU A 13 -2.47 3.83 2.89
C LEU A 13 -3.06 2.68 3.70
N VAL A 14 -3.93 1.90 3.08
CA VAL A 14 -4.51 0.68 3.64
C VAL A 14 -3.80 -0.51 2.99
N GLY A 15 -3.11 -1.31 3.80
CA GLY A 15 -2.42 -2.52 3.36
C GLY A 15 -3.27 -3.75 3.62
N GLU A 16 -3.23 -4.71 2.69
CA GLU A 16 -3.90 -6.00 2.84
C GLU A 16 -3.32 -6.78 4.04
N GLY A 17 -4.18 -7.14 4.99
CA GLY A 17 -3.81 -7.93 6.17
C GLY A 17 -2.92 -7.21 7.18
N VAL A 18 -2.74 -5.88 7.06
CA VAL A 18 -1.91 -5.09 7.97
C VAL A 18 -2.78 -4.11 8.74
N ASN A 19 -2.50 -3.96 10.04
CA ASN A 19 -3.19 -3.03 10.95
C ASN A 19 -4.70 -3.29 11.04
N MET A 20 -5.05 -4.54 11.38
CA MET A 20 -6.41 -4.96 11.64
C MET A 20 -6.93 -4.35 12.95
N ILE A 21 -8.06 -3.67 12.88
CA ILE A 21 -8.74 -3.09 14.04
C ILE A 21 -10.09 -3.75 14.28
N LYS A 22 -10.43 -3.92 15.56
CA LYS A 22 -11.75 -4.36 16.00
C LYS A 22 -12.66 -3.15 16.14
N ARG A 23 -13.61 -2.98 15.21
CA ARG A 23 -14.55 -1.85 15.21
C ARG A 23 -15.95 -2.31 15.60
N HIS A 24 -16.45 -1.76 16.71
CA HIS A 24 -17.85 -1.89 17.08
C HIS A 24 -18.72 -1.15 16.07
N THR A 25 -19.56 -1.89 15.36
CA THR A 25 -20.43 -1.33 14.32
C THR A 25 -21.88 -1.57 14.71
N LYS A 26 -22.67 -0.49 14.75
CA LYS A 26 -24.12 -0.59 14.97
C LYS A 26 -24.76 -1.32 13.78
N PRO A 27 -25.73 -2.22 14.02
CA PRO A 27 -26.44 -2.90 12.94
C PRO A 27 -27.15 -1.89 12.05
N ASN A 28 -27.09 -2.10 10.74
CA ASN A 28 -27.85 -1.33 9.76
C ASN A 28 -28.57 -2.30 8.80
N PRO A 29 -29.85 -2.61 9.04
CA PRO A 29 -30.63 -3.54 8.23
C PRO A 29 -30.72 -3.14 6.76
N GLY A 30 -30.82 -1.84 6.47
CA GLY A 30 -30.94 -1.31 5.10
C GLY A 30 -29.69 -1.49 4.24
N LYS A 31 -28.53 -1.75 4.86
CA LYS A 31 -27.27 -2.07 4.15
C LYS A 31 -26.82 -3.52 4.38
N GLN A 32 -27.69 -4.36 4.94
CA GLN A 32 -27.37 -5.74 5.35
C GLN A 32 -26.13 -5.85 6.26
N ILE A 33 -25.84 -4.81 7.06
CA ILE A 33 -24.69 -4.83 7.97
C ILE A 33 -25.16 -5.42 9.29
N LYS A 34 -24.71 -6.64 9.59
CA LYS A 34 -24.88 -7.25 10.92
C LYS A 34 -24.13 -6.42 11.97
N GLY A 35 -24.80 -6.16 13.09
CA GLY A 35 -24.18 -5.47 14.22
C GLY A 35 -23.16 -6.37 14.91
N GLY A 36 -22.17 -5.75 15.57
CA GLY A 36 -21.17 -6.48 16.34
C GLY A 36 -19.75 -5.91 16.17
N ILE A 37 -18.78 -6.72 16.55
CA ILE A 37 -17.36 -6.42 16.39
C ILE A 37 -16.95 -6.88 14.99
N VAL A 38 -16.63 -5.92 14.12
CA VAL A 38 -16.16 -6.19 12.76
C VAL A 38 -14.67 -5.91 12.70
N GLU A 39 -13.89 -6.84 12.17
CA GLU A 39 -12.48 -6.61 11.87
C GLU A 39 -12.34 -5.90 10.53
N ARG A 40 -11.54 -4.84 10.49
CA ARG A 40 -11.24 -4.08 9.28
C ARG A 40 -9.80 -3.63 9.26
N GLU A 41 -9.23 -3.51 8.08
CA GLU A 41 -7.92 -2.91 7.88
C GLU A 41 -7.97 -1.41 8.14
N ALA A 42 -7.10 -0.92 9.02
CA ALA A 42 -6.93 0.50 9.27
C ALA A 42 -5.74 1.06 8.47
N SER A 43 -5.83 2.34 8.14
CA SER A 43 -4.78 3.02 7.39
C SER A 43 -3.50 3.16 8.22
N LEU A 44 -2.38 3.10 7.53
CA LEU A 44 -1.00 3.24 8.00
C LEU A 44 -0.44 4.54 7.44
N HIS A 45 0.51 5.18 8.11
CA HIS A 45 1.24 6.30 7.50
C HIS A 45 2.20 5.78 6.42
N ALA A 46 2.26 6.45 5.27
CA ALA A 46 3.03 5.98 4.11
C ALA A 46 4.54 5.91 4.35
N SER A 47 5.07 6.68 5.32
CA SER A 47 6.49 6.58 5.70
C SER A 47 6.87 5.25 6.36
N ASN A 48 5.90 4.51 6.89
CA ASN A 48 6.14 3.27 7.63
C ASN A 48 6.19 2.04 6.70
N VAL A 49 6.00 2.23 5.40
CA VAL A 49 6.11 1.15 4.42
C VAL A 49 7.29 1.39 3.49
N GLN A 50 7.84 0.28 2.99
CA GLN A 50 8.92 0.32 2.01
C GLN A 50 8.55 -0.54 0.81
N LEU A 51 8.96 -0.09 -0.37
CA LEU A 51 8.76 -0.85 -1.59
C LEU A 51 9.58 -2.14 -1.55
N VAL A 52 8.93 -3.25 -1.87
CA VAL A 52 9.58 -4.51 -2.16
C VAL A 52 9.86 -4.54 -3.66
N CYS A 53 11.14 -4.68 -4.04
CA CYS A 53 11.51 -4.74 -5.44
C CYS A 53 10.97 -6.02 -6.08
N PRO A 54 10.27 -5.97 -7.23
CA PRO A 54 9.75 -7.16 -7.89
C PRO A 54 10.85 -8.06 -8.47
N GLU A 55 12.07 -7.54 -8.69
CA GLU A 55 13.17 -8.30 -9.28
C GLU A 55 14.03 -9.00 -8.22
N CYS A 56 14.47 -8.28 -7.18
CA CYS A 56 15.35 -8.85 -6.16
C CYS A 56 14.63 -9.25 -4.86
N GLY A 57 13.34 -8.97 -4.71
CA GLY A 57 12.56 -9.26 -3.50
C GLY A 57 12.99 -8.47 -2.25
N ALA A 58 14.04 -7.65 -2.35
CA ALA A 58 14.54 -6.87 -1.23
C ALA A 58 13.72 -5.60 -1.01
N GLN A 59 13.60 -5.20 0.25
CA GLN A 59 13.09 -3.89 0.63
C GLN A 59 14.10 -2.82 0.22
N THR A 60 13.66 -1.82 -0.52
CA THR A 60 14.55 -0.84 -1.17
C THR A 60 13.97 0.57 -1.20
N ARG A 61 14.85 1.55 -1.38
CA ARG A 61 14.45 2.92 -1.73
C ARG A 61 14.31 3.05 -3.25
N VAL A 62 13.39 3.92 -3.66
CA VAL A 62 13.14 4.24 -5.07
C VAL A 62 14.19 5.24 -5.57
N GLY A 63 14.75 4.97 -6.74
CA GLY A 63 15.48 5.94 -7.56
C GLY A 63 14.72 6.24 -8.86
N HIS A 64 15.23 7.15 -9.68
CA HIS A 64 14.68 7.46 -10.98
C HIS A 64 15.75 7.36 -12.06
N LYS A 65 15.39 6.82 -13.22
CA LYS A 65 16.23 6.81 -14.42
C LYS A 65 15.39 7.20 -15.62
N ILE A 66 16.01 7.89 -16.57
CA ILE A 66 15.41 8.20 -17.87
C ILE A 66 15.89 7.13 -18.84
N LEU A 67 14.96 6.42 -19.46
CA LEU A 67 15.25 5.44 -20.51
C LEU A 67 15.60 6.15 -21.82
N GLY A 68 16.21 5.44 -22.76
CA GLY A 68 16.53 5.98 -24.11
C GLY A 68 15.30 6.55 -24.83
N ASP A 69 14.11 6.03 -24.51
CA ASP A 69 12.82 6.46 -25.08
C ASP A 69 12.26 7.75 -24.42
N GLY A 70 13.03 8.39 -23.53
CA GLY A 70 12.62 9.62 -22.81
C GLY A 70 11.67 9.39 -21.62
N ARG A 71 11.24 8.16 -21.36
CA ARG A 71 10.36 7.83 -20.23
C ARG A 71 11.13 7.81 -18.91
N LYS A 72 10.58 8.48 -17.89
CA LYS A 72 11.10 8.43 -16.51
C LYS A 72 10.50 7.22 -15.80
N VAL A 73 11.36 6.28 -15.40
CA VAL A 73 10.97 5.08 -14.67
C VAL A 73 11.54 5.08 -13.26
N ARG A 74 10.83 4.41 -12.35
CA ARG A 74 11.31 4.11 -11.00
C ARG A 74 12.25 2.91 -11.05
N ILE A 75 13.42 3.07 -10.44
CA ILE A 75 14.43 2.02 -10.32
C ILE A 75 14.65 1.62 -8.87
N CYS A 76 15.01 0.36 -8.66
CA CYS A 76 15.48 -0.12 -7.37
C CYS A 76 16.91 0.36 -7.12
N ARG A 77 17.18 1.02 -5.98
CA ARG A 77 18.57 1.43 -5.65
C ARG A 77 19.51 0.27 -5.29
N LYS A 78 19.00 -0.94 -5.10
CA LYS A 78 19.82 -2.12 -4.73
C LYS A 78 20.26 -2.94 -5.94
N CYS A 79 19.37 -3.17 -6.92
CA CYS A 79 19.63 -4.01 -8.08
C CYS A 79 19.48 -3.28 -9.41
N GLU A 80 19.21 -1.96 -9.39
CA GLU A 80 18.96 -1.11 -10.57
C GLU A 80 17.78 -1.52 -11.47
N GLY A 81 17.09 -2.59 -11.10
CA GLY A 81 15.89 -3.12 -11.75
C GLY A 81 14.75 -2.11 -11.84
N VAL A 82 13.96 -2.22 -12.91
CA VAL A 82 12.77 -1.37 -13.14
C VAL A 82 11.63 -1.84 -12.24
N VAL A 83 11.07 -0.89 -11.48
CA VAL A 83 9.98 -1.13 -10.53
C VAL A 83 8.61 -1.05 -11.21
N ASP A 84 8.50 -0.16 -12.20
CA ASP A 84 7.26 0.08 -12.95
C ASP A 84 7.07 -1.04 -13.99
N LYS A 85 6.33 -2.09 -13.61
CA LYS A 85 5.84 -3.14 -14.52
C LYS A 85 4.32 -3.08 -14.58
#